data_AF-A0A1E3S0D3-F1
#
_entry.id   AF-A0A1E3S0D3-F1
#
_cell.length_a   1.000
_cell.length_b   1.000
_cell.length_c   1.000
_cell.angle_alpha   90.00
_cell.angle_beta   90.00
_cell.angle_gamma   90.00
#
_symmetry.space_group_name_H-M   'P 1'
#
loop_
_entity.id
_entity.type
_entity.pdbx_description
1 polymer ?
#
loop_
_entity_poly.entity_id
_entity_poly.type
_entity_poly.pdbx_seq_one_letter_code
_entity_poly.pdbx_strand_id
1 'polypeptide(L)' 'MIDRKLGLFSYRGGAIVQLDQVRFARRLQIGSSSPKLVAVTPGGTKVLKRGNPFDGGVGGIDEILTAVTQSADVRHQR' A
#
# COMPACT_ATOMS: atom_id res chain seq x y z
N MET A 1 6.68 -6.45 -1.80
CA MET A 1 7.82 -5.76 -2.43
C MET A 1 7.28 -4.65 -3.31
N ILE A 2 7.83 -3.46 -3.19
CA ILE A 2 7.61 -2.33 -4.11
C ILE A 2 8.90 -2.19 -4.90
N ASP A 3 8.84 -2.39 -6.22
CA ASP A 3 9.93 -2.11 -7.14
C ASP A 3 9.58 -0.88 -7.96
N ARG A 4 10.20 0.26 -7.62
CA ARG A 4 9.95 1.53 -8.31
C ARG A 4 10.66 1.64 -9.65
N LYS A 5 11.70 0.83 -9.90
CA LYS A 5 12.42 0.85 -11.17
C LYS A 5 11.63 0.14 -12.25
N LEU A 6 10.99 -0.96 -11.89
CA LEU A 6 10.14 -1.74 -12.79
C LEU A 6 8.66 -1.32 -12.72
N GLY A 7 8.28 -0.47 -11.77
CA GLY A 7 6.89 -0.08 -11.56
C GLY A 7 6.01 -1.25 -11.11
N LEU A 8 6.54 -2.14 -10.25
CA LEU A 8 5.87 -3.36 -9.84
C LEU A 8 5.58 -3.40 -8.34
N PHE A 9 4.46 -4.02 -8.00
CA PHE A 9 4.08 -4.40 -6.65
C PHE A 9 3.80 -5.90 -6.58
N SER A 10 4.33 -6.55 -5.53
CA SER A 10 3.99 -7.92 -5.18
C SER A 10 3.79 -8.05 -3.68
N TYR A 11 2.94 -8.97 -3.24
CA TYR A 11 2.68 -9.21 -1.83
C TYR A 11 2.65 -10.70 -1.49
N ARG A 12 3.56 -11.14 -0.60
CA ARG A 12 3.64 -12.49 -0.02
C ARG A 12 3.53 -13.64 -1.05
N GLY A 13 4.23 -13.54 -2.18
CA GLY A 13 4.20 -14.57 -3.23
C GLY A 13 2.91 -14.59 -4.06
N GLY A 14 2.02 -13.62 -3.87
CA GLY A 14 0.86 -13.40 -4.74
C GLY A 14 1.23 -12.70 -6.05
N ALA A 15 0.20 -12.47 -6.87
CA ALA A 15 0.33 -11.85 -8.18
C ALA A 15 1.16 -10.56 -8.16
N ILE A 16 1.99 -10.40 -9.19
CA ILE A 16 2.68 -9.16 -9.51
C ILE A 16 1.70 -8.26 -10.26
N VAL A 17 1.58 -7.01 -9.83
CA VAL A 17 0.71 -6.01 -10.45
C VAL A 17 1.49 -4.72 -10.71
N GLN A 18 1.02 -3.92 -11.66
CA GLN A 18 1.59 -2.60 -11.92
C GLN A 18 1.37 -1.69 -10.72
N LEU A 19 2.38 -0.90 -10.36
CA LEU A 19 2.40 -0.07 -9.17
C LEU A 19 1.41 1.11 -9.24
N ASP A 20 1.14 1.62 -10.44
CA ASP A 20 0.13 2.65 -10.73
C ASP A 20 -1.32 2.16 -10.51
N GLN A 21 -1.54 0.85 -10.59
CA GLN A 21 -2.82 0.20 -10.30
C GLN A 21 -3.01 -0.10 -8.80
N VAL A 22 -2.04 0.25 -7.96
CA VAL A 22 -2.08 -0.03 -6.52
C VAL A 22 -2.39 1.24 -5.74
N ARG A 23 -3.52 1.24 -5.03
CA ARG A 23 -3.85 2.31 -4.07
C ARG A 23 -3.54 1.86 -2.65
N PHE A 24 -2.70 2.61 -1.94
CA PHE A 24 -2.49 2.43 -0.51
C PHE A 24 -3.55 3.20 0.28
N ALA A 25 -4.11 2.57 1.30
CA ALA A 25 -5.16 3.20 2.10
C ALA A 25 -5.18 2.67 3.54
N ARG A 26 -5.68 3.52 4.44
CA ARG A 26 -6.12 3.11 5.77
C ARG A 26 -7.55 2.61 5.72
N ARG A 27 -7.83 1.48 6.39
CA ARG A 27 -9.19 0.96 6.56
C ARG A 27 -9.45 0.59 8.00
N LEU A 28 -10.63 0.94 8.51
CA LEU A 28 -11.10 0.47 9.82
C LEU A 28 -11.28 -1.05 9.82
N GLN A 29 -11.17 -1.65 11.00
CA GLN A 29 -11.35 -3.07 11.21
C GLN A 29 -12.22 -3.30 12.44
N ILE A 30 -13.06 -4.32 12.39
CA ILE A 30 -13.93 -4.70 13.51
C ILE A 30 -13.04 -5.15 14.67
N GLY A 31 -13.38 -4.72 15.89
CA GLY A 31 -12.65 -5.09 17.12
C GLY A 31 -11.38 -4.29 17.38
N SER A 32 -11.13 -3.20 16.65
CA SER A 32 -10.00 -2.31 16.91
C SER A 32 -10.34 -0.86 16.57
N SER A 33 -9.91 0.08 17.42
CA SER A 33 -9.96 1.52 17.13
C SER A 33 -8.86 1.97 16.18
N SER A 34 -7.87 1.12 15.86
CA SER A 34 -6.78 1.44 14.95
C SER A 34 -7.01 0.92 13.53
N PRO A 35 -6.89 1.78 12.51
CA PRO A 35 -6.95 1.35 11.11
C PRO A 35 -5.82 0.38 10.75
N LYS A 36 -6.08 -0.51 9.80
CA LYS A 36 -5.06 -1.29 9.10
C LYS A 36 -4.62 -0.58 7.82
N LEU A 37 -3.37 -0.78 7.45
CA LEU A 37 -2.82 -0.38 6.16
C LEU A 37 -3.10 -1.49 5.13
N VAL A 38 -3.68 -1.11 4.00
CA VAL A 38 -3.99 -2.03 2.90
C VAL A 38 -3.40 -1.53 1.58
N ALA A 39 -3.11 -2.49 0.69
CA ALA A 39 -2.96 -2.26 -0.74
C ALA A 39 -4.24 -2.72 -1.43
N VAL A 40 -4.88 -1.81 -2.17
CA VAL A 40 -6.02 -2.12 -3.04
C VAL A 40 -5.45 -2.34 -4.44
N THR A 41 -5.60 -3.56 -4.96
CA THR A 41 -5.15 -3.94 -6.31
C THR A 41 -6.35 -4.44 -7.12
N PRO A 42 -6.22 -4.60 -8.45
CA PRO A 42 -7.26 -5.21 -9.27
C PRO A 42 -7.68 -6.61 -8.80
N GLY A 43 -6.73 -7.38 -8.24
CA GLY A 43 -6.97 -8.71 -7.66
C GLY A 43 -7.50 -8.68 -6.21
N GLY A 44 -7.96 -7.52 -5.74
CA GLY A 44 -8.56 -7.34 -4.42
C GLY A 44 -7.68 -6.62 -3.40
N THR A 45 -8.18 -6.52 -2.17
CA THR A 45 -7.48 -5.81 -1.08
C THR A 45 -6.56 -6.73 -0.30
N LYS A 46 -5.29 -6.36 -0.13
CA LYS A 46 -4.31 -7.06 0.70
C LYS A 46 -3.96 -6.25 1.95
N VAL A 47 -3.93 -6.88 3.12
CA VAL A 47 -3.56 -6.22 4.38
C VAL A 47 -2.04 -6.22 4.53
N LEU A 48 -1.41 -5.05 4.55
CA LEU A 48 0.05 -4.93 4.67
C LEU A 48 0.49 -4.97 6.13
N LYS A 49 -0.16 -4.15 6.96
CA LYS A 49 0.05 -4.07 8.40
C LYS A 49 -1.29 -3.82 9.08
N ARG A 50 -1.56 -4.52 10.18
CA ARG A 50 -2.68 -4.17 11.08
C ARG A 50 -2.18 -3.12 12.06
N GLY A 51 -2.95 -2.04 12.24
CA GLY A 51 -2.66 -1.09 13.30
C GLY A 51 -2.95 -1.70 14.66
N ASN A 52 -2.21 -1.27 15.66
CA ASN A 52 -2.42 -1.59 17.06
C ASN A 52 -2.62 -0.27 17.84
N PRO A 53 -3.65 -0.15 18.69
CA PRO A 53 -3.90 1.10 19.40
C PRO A 53 -2.80 1.47 20.39
N PHE A 54 -2.00 0.49 20.83
CA PHE A 54 -0.97 0.68 21.83
C PHE A 54 0.42 1.02 21.25
N ASP A 55 0.62 0.92 19.92
CA ASP A 55 1.89 1.23 19.26
C ASP A 55 1.83 2.46 18.33
N GLY A 56 0.75 3.24 18.40
CA GLY A 56 0.49 4.37 17.51
C GLY A 56 -0.08 3.97 16.14
N GLY A 57 -0.34 2.68 15.89
CA GLY A 57 -1.03 2.18 14.72
C GLY A 57 -0.18 2.17 13.45
N VAL A 58 -0.76 2.68 12.35
CA VAL A 58 -0.10 2.74 11.02
C VAL A 58 0.31 4.16 10.62
N GLY A 59 0.02 5.17 11.44
CA GLY A 59 0.32 6.58 11.14
C GLY A 59 -0.25 7.03 9.79
N GLY A 60 0.49 7.91 9.10
CA GLY A 60 0.22 8.39 7.73
C GLY A 60 1.01 7.66 6.64
N ILE A 61 1.38 6.38 6.85
CA ILE A 61 2.20 5.63 5.90
C ILE A 61 1.50 5.47 4.53
N ASP A 62 0.16 5.44 4.49
CA ASP A 62 -0.60 5.40 3.24
C ASP A 62 -0.32 6.61 2.34
N GLU A 63 -0.20 7.81 2.93
CA GLU A 63 0.10 9.04 2.20
C GLU A 63 1.53 9.02 1.64
N ILE A 64 2.50 8.59 2.46
CA ILE A 64 3.91 8.47 2.03
C ILE A 64 4.01 7.45 0.88
N LEU A 65 3.39 6.27 1.03
CA LEU A 65 3.38 5.24 0.00
C LEU A 65 2.74 5.72 -1.30
N THR A 66 1.63 6.46 -1.19
CA THR A 66 0.96 7.07 -2.35
C THR A 66 1.88 8.08 -3.05
N ALA A 67 2.54 8.97 -2.29
CA ALA A 67 3.44 9.96 -2.86
C ALA A 67 4.66 9.33 -3.57
N VAL A 68 5.30 8.33 -2.95
CA VAL A 68 6.49 7.68 -3.56
C VAL A 68 6.15 6.80 -4.76
N THR A 69 4.91 6.31 -4.87
CA THR A 69 4.46 5.55 -6.04
C THR A 69 4.09 6.46 -7.20
N GLN A 70 3.41 7.58 -6.94
CA GLN A 70 3.11 8.59 -7.95
C GLN A 70 4.39 9.28 -8.48
N SER A 71 5.38 9.51 -7.62
CA SER A 71 6.67 10.10 -8.02
C SER A 71 7.51 9.16 -8.91
N ALA A 72 7.27 7.84 -8.85
CA ALA A 72 7.97 6.87 -9.69
C ALA A 72 7.39 6.83 -11.11
N ASP A 73 6.08 7.04 -11.24
CA ASP A 73 5.38 7.07 -12.54
C ASP A 73 5.91 8.19 -13.47
N VAL A 74 6.18 9.37 -12.91
CA VAL A 74 6.71 10.54 -13.64
C VAL A 74 8.07 10.28 -14.29
N ARG A 75 8.87 9.34 -13.76
CA ARG A 75 10.21 9.03 -14.29
C ARG A 75 10.19 7.97 -15.39
N HIS A 76 9.08 7.27 -15.60
CA HIS A 76 9.00 6.22 -16.62
C HIS A 76 8.38 6.71 -17.94
N GLN A 77 7.84 7.94 -17.97
CA GLN A 77 7.31 8.60 -19.17
C GLN A 77 8.31 9.54 -19.88
N ARG A 78 9.62 9.43 -19.59
CA ARG A 78 10.69 10.16 -20.30
C ARG A 78 11.72 9.22 -20.88
#